data_AF-A0A1X7FCZ0-F1
#
_entry.id   AF-A0A1X7FCZ0-F1
#
_cell.length_a   1.000
_cell.length_b   1.000
_cell.length_c   1.000
_cell.angle_alpha   90.00
_cell.angle_beta   90.00
_cell.angle_gamma   90.00
#
_symmetry.space_group_name_H-M   'P 1'
#
loop_
_entity.id
_entity.type
_entity.pdbx_description
1 polymer ?
#
loop_
_entity_poly.entity_id
_entity_poly.type
_entity_poly.pdbx_seq_one_letter_code
_entity_poly.pdbx_strand_id
1 'polypeptide(L)'
;MSCNSSLKMYVVNNTGGNAIFSFSHRYSDDAPVIWQSSTPVAPGGFAGPLEVGFNTGFGRTGMDYWYCRAEVVDGSSQGVYQTEGSLQAPTKECECQSADDGMTYYFPFTTSTFMMPLISGSCTTSVSS
;
A
#
# COMPACT_ATOMS: atom_id res chain seq x y z
N MET A 1 14.37 5.85 -12.47
CA MET A 1 15.17 5.79 -11.24
C MET A 1 15.54 4.33 -11.00
N SER A 2 16.76 4.00 -10.54
CA SER A 2 17.08 2.63 -10.10
C SER A 2 17.16 2.61 -8.57
N CYS A 3 16.21 1.95 -7.93
CA CYS A 3 16.28 1.65 -6.50
C CYS A 3 17.33 0.55 -6.25
N ASN A 4 18.03 0.59 -5.11
CA ASN A 4 19.00 -0.45 -4.75
C ASN A 4 18.40 -1.60 -3.92
N SER A 5 17.17 -1.44 -3.44
CA SER A 5 16.40 -2.45 -2.73
C SER A 5 14.96 -2.48 -3.22
N SER A 6 14.28 -3.60 -2.99
CA SER A 6 12.88 -3.75 -3.39
C SER A 6 12.10 -4.73 -2.52
N LEU A 7 10.78 -4.55 -2.45
CA LEU A 7 9.86 -5.50 -1.81
C LEU A 7 8.62 -5.73 -2.68
N LYS A 8 7.86 -6.78 -2.39
CA LYS A 8 6.54 -7.03 -2.99
C LYS A 8 5.44 -6.77 -1.97
N MET A 9 4.44 -6.01 -2.38
CA MET A 9 3.28 -5.69 -1.55
C MET A 9 2.00 -6.26 -2.17
N TYR A 10 1.23 -6.98 -1.36
CA TYR A 10 -0.18 -7.29 -1.60
C TYR A 10 -1.05 -6.52 -0.61
N VAL A 11 -2.27 -6.16 -1.00
CA VAL A 11 -3.30 -5.66 -0.08
C VAL A 11 -4.25 -6.80 0.26
N VAL A 12 -4.50 -7.02 1.55
CA VAL A 12 -5.47 -8.00 2.04
C VAL A 12 -6.83 -7.35 2.20
N ASN A 13 -7.86 -7.93 1.59
CA ASN A 13 -9.21 -7.42 1.72
C ASN A 13 -9.87 -7.82 3.05
N ASN A 14 -9.86 -6.92 4.04
CA ASN A 14 -10.58 -7.06 5.29
C ASN A 14 -11.75 -6.06 5.40
N THR A 15 -12.34 -5.67 4.28
CA THR A 15 -13.45 -4.69 4.25
C THR A 15 -14.82 -5.29 4.59
N GLY A 16 -14.94 -6.62 4.59
CA GLY A 16 -16.19 -7.35 4.84
C GLY A 16 -17.06 -7.58 3.60
N GLY A 17 -16.68 -7.04 2.43
CA GLY A 17 -17.32 -7.28 1.13
C GLY A 17 -16.29 -7.51 0.02
N ASN A 18 -16.74 -7.88 -1.18
CA ASN A 18 -15.88 -7.88 -2.36
C ASN A 18 -15.41 -6.45 -2.65
N ALA A 19 -14.13 -6.25 -2.94
CA ALA A 19 -13.58 -4.91 -3.14
C ALA A 19 -12.61 -4.82 -4.32
N ILE A 20 -12.71 -3.74 -5.09
CA ILE A 20 -11.77 -3.38 -6.14
C ILE A 20 -10.70 -2.47 -5.52
N PHE A 21 -9.42 -2.83 -5.67
CA PHE A 21 -8.31 -2.09 -5.07
C PHE A 21 -7.52 -1.29 -6.09
N SER A 22 -7.00 -0.16 -5.61
CA SER A 22 -5.94 0.61 -6.26
C SER A 22 -5.01 1.17 -5.20
N PHE A 23 -3.71 1.03 -5.38
CA PHE A 23 -2.72 1.48 -4.41
C PHE A 23 -1.42 1.87 -5.08
N SER A 24 -0.63 2.67 -4.39
CA SER A 24 0.62 3.20 -4.91
C SER A 24 1.65 3.38 -3.82
N HIS A 25 2.90 3.38 -4.25
CA HIS A 25 4.06 3.73 -3.45
C HIS A 25 4.88 4.79 -4.20
N ARG A 26 5.54 5.67 -3.45
CA ARG A 26 6.53 6.59 -4.00
C ARG A 26 7.70 6.73 -3.03
N TYR A 27 8.91 6.51 -3.53
CA TYR A 27 10.13 6.91 -2.83
C TYR A 27 10.49 8.36 -3.17
N SER A 28 10.35 9.30 -2.23
CA SER A 28 10.60 10.75 -2.37
C SER A 28 10.34 11.35 -3.75
N ASP A 29 11.37 11.82 -4.45
CA ASP A 29 11.27 12.58 -5.71
C ASP A 29 11.04 11.69 -6.94
N ASP A 30 10.79 10.39 -6.74
CA ASP A 30 10.45 9.47 -7.82
C ASP A 30 9.00 9.66 -8.29
N ALA A 31 8.72 9.16 -9.50
CA ALA A 31 7.34 8.94 -9.91
C ALA A 31 6.73 7.80 -9.07
N PRO A 32 5.45 7.88 -8.67
CA PRO A 32 4.79 6.81 -7.95
C PRO A 32 4.68 5.55 -8.83
N VAL A 33 4.88 4.39 -8.22
CA VAL A 33 4.51 3.09 -8.79
C VAL A 33 3.09 2.75 -8.36
N ILE A 34 2.27 2.33 -9.32
CA ILE A 34 0.82 2.20 -9.13
C ILE A 34 0.37 0.80 -9.51
N TRP A 35 -0.46 0.21 -8.67
CA TRP A 35 -1.22 -0.99 -8.97
C TRP A 35 -2.72 -0.67 -9.01
N GLN A 36 -3.42 -1.16 -10.03
CA GLN A 36 -4.87 -1.06 -10.16
C GLN A 36 -5.42 -2.32 -10.81
N SER A 37 -6.63 -2.70 -10.42
CA SER A 37 -7.41 -3.75 -11.05
C SER A 37 -8.86 -3.31 -11.14
N SER A 38 -9.63 -3.89 -12.07
CA SER A 38 -11.08 -3.78 -12.13
C SER A 38 -11.79 -5.01 -11.55
N THR A 39 -11.04 -6.05 -11.18
CA THR A 39 -11.58 -7.31 -10.67
C THR A 39 -11.74 -7.22 -9.16
N PRO A 40 -12.95 -7.44 -8.61
CA PRO A 40 -13.14 -7.49 -7.17
C PRO A 40 -12.37 -8.65 -6.53
N VAL A 41 -11.79 -8.37 -5.37
CA VAL A 41 -11.12 -9.35 -4.51
C VAL A 41 -12.09 -9.71 -3.38
N ALA A 42 -12.32 -11.00 -3.16
CA ALA A 42 -13.18 -11.47 -2.07
C ALA A 42 -12.57 -11.16 -0.69
N PRO A 43 -13.39 -11.08 0.39
CA PRO A 43 -12.88 -10.97 1.76
C PRO A 43 -11.82 -12.05 2.08
N GLY A 44 -10.71 -11.65 2.69
CA GLY A 44 -9.53 -12.49 2.95
C GLY A 44 -8.62 -12.72 1.74
N GLY A 45 -9.02 -12.31 0.53
CA GLY A 45 -8.22 -12.38 -0.69
C GLY A 45 -7.16 -11.28 -0.79
N PHE A 46 -6.31 -11.38 -1.81
CA PHE A 46 -5.15 -10.50 -2.00
C PHE A 46 -5.20 -9.77 -3.35
N ALA A 47 -4.98 -8.46 -3.33
CA ALA A 47 -4.76 -7.61 -4.50
C ALA A 47 -3.26 -7.34 -4.66
N GLY A 48 -2.68 -7.53 -5.84
CA GLY A 48 -1.25 -7.31 -6.07
C GLY A 48 -0.59 -8.38 -6.97
N PRO A 49 0.76 -8.45 -6.98
CA PRO A 49 1.68 -7.61 -6.22
C PRO A 49 1.94 -6.23 -6.86
N LEU A 50 2.28 -5.24 -6.04
CA LEU A 50 3.05 -4.06 -6.45
C LEU A 50 4.53 -4.28 -6.12
N GLU A 51 5.41 -4.08 -7.09
CA GLU A 51 6.86 -4.05 -6.85
C GLU A 51 7.25 -2.66 -6.38
N VAL A 52 7.76 -2.58 -5.15
CA VAL A 52 8.13 -1.35 -4.45
C VAL A 52 9.64 -1.24 -4.46
N GLY A 53 10.16 -0.17 -5.08
CA GLY A 53 11.59 0.15 -5.02
C GLY A 53 11.85 1.22 -3.97
N PHE A 54 12.90 1.04 -3.17
CA PHE A 54 13.33 2.01 -2.17
C PHE A 54 14.86 2.06 -2.11
N ASN A 55 15.41 3.14 -1.53
CA ASN A 55 16.86 3.27 -1.37
C ASN A 55 17.29 3.29 0.09
N THR A 56 18.30 2.47 0.40
CA THR A 56 18.93 2.42 1.73
C THR A 56 20.42 2.73 1.67
N GLY A 57 21.03 3.04 2.82
CA GLY A 57 22.47 3.27 2.96
C GLY A 57 22.85 4.70 3.38
N PHE A 58 24.14 4.91 3.67
CA PHE A 58 24.65 6.18 4.17
C PHE A 58 24.40 7.34 3.20
N GLY A 59 23.85 8.45 3.72
CA GLY A 59 23.55 9.65 2.92
C GLY A 59 22.26 9.59 2.10
N ARG A 60 21.45 8.53 2.23
CA ARG A 60 20.09 8.48 1.67
C ARG A 60 19.12 9.17 2.63
N THR A 61 18.30 10.07 2.11
CA THR A 61 17.33 10.88 2.88
C THR A 61 15.93 10.80 2.31
N GLY A 62 15.72 9.97 1.29
CA GLY A 62 14.39 9.81 0.70
C GLY A 62 13.49 8.97 1.61
N MET A 63 12.20 9.26 1.55
CA MET A 63 11.14 8.68 2.36
C MET A 63 10.18 7.85 1.51
N ASP A 64 9.51 6.90 2.13
CA ASP A 64 8.55 6.01 1.50
C ASP A 64 7.10 6.44 1.78
N TYR A 65 6.38 6.81 0.73
CA TYR A 65 5.00 7.28 0.80
C TYR A 65 4.02 6.29 0.18
N TRP A 66 2.90 6.08 0.86
CA TRP A 66 1.89 5.08 0.54
C TRP A 66 0.50 5.68 0.34
N TYR A 67 -0.29 5.07 -0.54
CA TYR A 67 -1.72 5.33 -0.69
C TYR A 67 -2.46 4.05 -1.03
N CYS A 68 -3.66 3.87 -0.47
CA CYS A 68 -4.53 2.76 -0.83
C CYS A 68 -5.98 3.20 -0.86
N ARG A 69 -6.71 2.75 -1.89
CA ARG A 69 -8.16 2.90 -2.06
C ARG A 69 -8.79 1.53 -2.31
N ALA A 70 -9.93 1.31 -1.68
CA ALA A 70 -10.82 0.19 -1.92
C ALA A 70 -12.20 0.72 -2.33
N GLU A 71 -12.78 0.13 -3.37
CA GLU A 71 -14.19 0.27 -3.70
C GLU A 71 -14.89 -1.04 -3.36
N VAL A 72 -15.59 -1.06 -2.24
CA VAL A 72 -16.33 -2.21 -1.75
C VAL A 72 -17.66 -2.26 -2.50
N VAL A 73 -17.84 -3.30 -3.31
CA VAL A 73 -18.95 -3.37 -4.29
C VAL A 73 -20.20 -4.05 -3.74
N ASP A 74 -20.10 -4.75 -2.60
CA ASP A 74 -21.21 -5.44 -1.94
C ASP A 74 -21.05 -5.53 -0.41
N GLY A 75 -22.04 -6.13 0.26
CA GLY A 75 -22.06 -6.31 1.71
C GLY A 75 -22.53 -5.08 2.49
N SER A 76 -22.48 -5.17 3.82
CA SER A 76 -22.93 -4.09 4.74
C SER A 76 -22.02 -2.87 4.75
N SER A 77 -20.86 -2.96 4.11
CA SER A 77 -19.82 -1.94 4.07
C SER A 77 -19.55 -1.47 2.65
N GLN A 78 -20.58 -1.49 1.79
CA GLN A 78 -20.48 -0.98 0.43
C GLN A 78 -20.10 0.51 0.44
N GLY A 79 -19.12 0.90 -0.38
CA GLY A 79 -18.63 2.27 -0.43
C GLY A 79 -17.20 2.37 -0.95
N VAL A 80 -16.73 3.62 -1.09
CA VAL A 80 -15.32 3.91 -1.39
C VAL A 80 -14.62 4.20 -0.06
N TYR A 81 -13.42 3.67 0.11
CA TYR A 81 -12.61 3.84 1.31
C TYR A 81 -11.18 4.10 0.89
N GLN A 82 -10.53 5.12 1.43
CA GLN A 82 -9.16 5.46 1.07
C GLN A 82 -8.36 6.07 2.21
N THR A 83 -7.04 5.95 2.12
CA THR A 83 -6.11 6.76 2.92
C THR A 83 -6.06 8.19 2.38
N GLU A 84 -5.46 9.11 3.14
CA GLU A 84 -5.15 10.45 2.63
C GLU A 84 -4.23 10.39 1.40
N GLY A 85 -4.34 11.38 0.51
CA GLY A 85 -3.55 11.50 -0.71
C GLY A 85 -4.27 10.99 -1.95
N SER A 86 -3.49 10.56 -2.94
CA SER A 86 -4.00 9.94 -4.18
C SER A 86 -2.97 8.96 -4.75
N LEU A 87 -3.37 8.17 -5.76
CA LEU A 87 -2.44 7.28 -6.48
C LEU A 87 -1.22 8.01 -7.05
N GLN A 88 -1.37 9.29 -7.40
CA GLN A 88 -0.29 10.09 -7.98
C GLN A 88 0.48 10.92 -6.96
N ALA A 89 -0.07 11.06 -5.76
CA ALA A 89 0.53 11.81 -4.67
C ALA A 89 0.21 11.08 -3.36
N PRO A 90 0.84 9.90 -3.12
CA PRO A 90 0.72 9.23 -1.84
C PRO A 90 1.33 10.11 -0.75
N THR A 91 0.71 10.13 0.43
CA THR A 91 1.11 11.02 1.53
C THR A 91 1.43 10.28 2.82
N LYS A 92 0.97 9.03 2.99
CA LYS A 92 1.24 8.30 4.23
C LYS A 92 2.69 7.84 4.24
N GLU A 93 3.52 8.43 5.09
CA GLU A 93 4.90 7.99 5.31
C GLU A 93 4.96 6.66 6.08
N CYS A 94 5.79 5.73 5.61
CA CYS A 94 6.25 4.55 6.32
C CYS A 94 7.52 3.98 5.68
N GLU A 95 8.66 4.19 6.34
CA GLU A 95 9.99 3.89 5.79
C GLU A 95 10.25 2.39 5.57
N CYS A 96 10.74 2.05 4.39
CA CYS A 96 11.36 0.76 4.10
C CYS A 96 12.85 0.82 4.46
N GLN A 97 13.38 -0.25 5.04
CA GLN A 97 14.78 -0.35 5.40
C GLN A 97 15.40 -1.62 4.85
N SER A 98 16.71 -1.78 5.05
CA SER A 98 17.46 -2.93 4.51
C SER A 98 16.91 -4.28 4.94
N ALA A 99 16.20 -4.36 6.07
CA ALA A 99 15.55 -5.59 6.54
C ALA A 99 14.31 -5.99 5.71
N ASP A 100 13.75 -5.07 4.93
CA ASP A 100 12.58 -5.29 4.06
C ASP A 100 12.97 -5.75 2.65
N ASP A 101 14.26 -5.70 2.30
CA ASP A 101 14.72 -6.01 0.95
C ASP A 101 14.50 -7.48 0.58
N GLY A 102 13.91 -7.70 -0.59
CA GLY A 102 13.50 -9.02 -1.09
C GLY A 102 12.25 -9.61 -0.42
N MET A 103 11.65 -8.90 0.55
CA MET A 103 10.51 -9.42 1.30
C MET A 103 9.20 -9.31 0.53
N THR A 104 8.24 -10.18 0.88
CA THR A 104 6.85 -10.10 0.41
C THR A 104 5.94 -9.83 1.60
N TYR A 105 5.13 -8.79 1.51
CA TYR A 105 4.24 -8.35 2.56
C TYR A 105 2.77 -8.36 2.13
N TYR A 106 1.91 -8.53 3.13
CA TYR A 106 0.46 -8.55 3.00
C TYR A 106 -0.12 -7.46 3.89
N PHE A 107 -0.48 -6.32 3.29
CA PHE A 107 -0.90 -5.12 3.98
C PHE A 107 -2.42 -5.19 4.24
N PRO A 108 -2.87 -5.35 5.49
CA PRO A 108 -4.30 -5.41 5.79
C PRO A 108 -4.99 -4.08 5.51
N PHE A 109 -6.10 -4.13 4.76
CA PHE A 109 -6.98 -2.99 4.53
C PHE A 109 -8.38 -3.28 5.08
N THR A 110 -8.84 -2.44 5.99
CA THR A 110 -10.21 -2.43 6.52
C THR A 110 -10.91 -1.13 6.12
N THR A 111 -12.19 -0.99 6.45
CA THR A 111 -12.92 0.27 6.23
C THR A 111 -12.47 1.42 7.13
N SER A 112 -11.62 1.17 8.12
CA SER A 112 -11.14 2.18 9.08
C SER A 112 -9.62 2.32 9.13
N THR A 113 -8.87 1.32 8.66
CA THR A 113 -7.40 1.31 8.76
C THR A 113 -6.72 0.65 7.57
N PHE A 114 -5.53 1.15 7.27
CA PHE A 114 -4.56 0.51 6.38
C PHE A 114 -3.24 0.34 7.13
N MET A 115 -2.75 -0.89 7.19
CA MET A 115 -1.55 -1.27 7.96
C MET A 115 -0.42 -1.68 7.02
N MET A 116 0.77 -1.15 7.29
CA MET A 116 2.04 -1.46 6.62
C MET A 116 2.91 -2.26 7.61
N PRO A 117 2.80 -3.61 7.66
CA PRO A 117 3.48 -4.44 8.65
C PRO A 117 4.92 -4.76 8.24
N LEU A 118 5.72 -3.73 7.94
CA LEU A 118 7.14 -3.87 7.59
C LEU A 118 7.92 -4.42 8.80
N ILE A 119 8.88 -5.31 8.56
CA ILE A 119 9.69 -5.91 9.64
C ILE A 119 10.62 -4.88 10.29
N SER A 120 11.03 -3.87 9.53
CA SER A 120 11.84 -2.75 10.01
C SER A 120 11.07 -1.79 10.93
N GLY A 121 9.75 -1.76 10.84
CA GLY A 121 8.88 -0.92 11.64
C GLY A 121 7.48 -0.82 11.05
N SER A 122 6.47 -1.27 11.79
CA SER A 122 5.09 -1.24 11.31
C SER A 122 4.49 0.17 11.39
N CYS A 123 3.73 0.57 10.37
CA CYS A 123 2.90 1.77 10.41
C CYS A 123 1.41 1.43 10.24
N THR A 124 0.55 2.35 10.65
CA THR A 124 -0.88 2.29 10.38
C THR A 124 -1.37 3.71 10.08
N THR A 125 -2.42 3.80 9.26
CA THR A 125 -3.15 5.04 9.00
C THR A 125 -4.64 4.81 9.02
N SER A 126 -5.40 5.86 9.33
CA SER A 126 -6.84 5.87 9.19
C SER A 126 -7.26 5.83 7.72
N VAL A 127 -8.42 5.25 7.48
CA VAL A 127 -9.12 5.22 6.21
C VAL A 127 -10.43 6.00 6.35
N SER A 128 -10.75 6.81 5.35
CA SER A 128 -11.99 7.57 5.28
C SER A 128 -12.84 7.12 4.10
N SER A 129 -14.16 7.22 4.26
CA SER A 129 -15.16 7.03 3.19
C SER A 129 -15.35 8.26 2.33
#